data_AF-A0ABD5HPV8-F1
#
_entry.id   AF-A0ABD5HPV8-F1
#
_cell.length_a   1.000
_cell.length_b   1.000
_cell.length_c   1.000
_cell.angle_alpha   90.00
_cell.angle_beta   90.00
_cell.angle_gamma   90.00
#
_symmetry.space_group_name_H-M   'P 1'
#
loop_
_entity.id
_entity.type
_entity.pdbx_description
1 polymer ?
#
loop_
_entity_poly.entity_id
_entity_poly.type
_entity_poly.pdbx_seq_one_letter_code
_entity_poly.pdbx_strand_id
1 'polypeptide(L)'
;MKRAPVIPKHSASTAPAEVATSPAPAAPMVDSLIARVGAMARGNAIALPVCGREVKFTLEVIPGSSVEGNSRVWSGNERDQELLTEDALDDLIPSFLLAGQQTPAFGRRVSGVIEIADGSRRRKAAILTSSDYRILVGDLDDEQMAALSRLGNDYRPTSAYERGHRYATRLQNEFAGNISALADAENISRKIISRCINTSRLPKSVVALFSHPGELSARAGETLFKAFADKEELLIKQAANLHGQKKAGVIFEADEVITLLTAVLKNTPAVRSNLSSRHQYAPGASALYKGDKVILNLDRTRLPAECIERIEAILKELGSTAS
;
A
#
# COMPACT_ATOMS: atom_id res chain seq x y z
N MET A 1 22.34 -15.10 74.72
CA MET A 1 21.27 -14.18 75.19
C MET A 1 21.74 -12.73 75.11
N LYS A 2 21.58 -12.05 73.96
CA LYS A 2 21.65 -10.58 73.86
C LYS A 2 20.71 -10.13 72.72
N ARG A 3 20.01 -9.03 72.98
CA ARG A 3 18.75 -8.56 72.37
C ARG A 3 18.93 -8.00 70.96
N ALA A 4 17.88 -8.13 70.15
CA ALA A 4 17.70 -7.47 68.86
C ALA A 4 17.55 -5.94 68.99
N PRO A 5 17.98 -5.14 67.99
CA PRO A 5 17.56 -3.76 67.83
C PRO A 5 16.31 -3.64 66.95
N VAL A 6 15.39 -2.81 67.43
CA VAL A 6 14.09 -2.43 66.87
C VAL A 6 14.29 -1.42 65.73
N ILE A 7 13.56 -1.59 64.61
CA ILE A 7 13.37 -0.55 63.59
C ILE A 7 11.86 -0.23 63.51
N PRO A 8 11.43 1.05 63.45
CA PRO A 8 10.06 1.45 63.71
C PRO A 8 9.09 1.14 62.57
N LYS A 9 7.88 0.76 62.96
CA LYS A 9 6.70 0.64 62.10
C LYS A 9 6.21 2.03 61.69
N HIS A 10 6.13 2.29 60.39
CA HIS A 10 5.17 3.26 59.86
C HIS A 10 4.05 2.51 59.11
N SER A 11 2.88 2.65 59.72
CA SER A 11 1.50 2.51 59.23
C SER A 11 1.29 2.16 57.77
N ALA A 12 0.63 1.01 57.57
CA ALA A 12 -0.11 0.69 56.37
C ALA A 12 -1.23 1.71 56.13
N SER A 13 -1.23 2.33 54.95
CA SER A 13 -2.42 2.91 54.34
C SER A 13 -2.79 2.05 53.14
N THR A 14 -4.03 1.61 53.15
CA THR A 14 -4.76 0.77 52.20
C THR A 14 -4.62 1.23 50.75
N ALA A 15 -4.08 0.35 49.91
CA ALA A 15 -4.23 0.42 48.46
C ALA A 15 -5.65 -0.06 48.05
N PRO A 16 -6.31 0.59 47.08
CA PRO A 16 -7.35 -0.04 46.29
C PRO A 16 -6.75 -0.88 45.16
N ALA A 17 -7.48 -1.93 44.82
CA ALA A 17 -7.17 -3.03 43.91
C ALA A 17 -6.59 -2.66 42.53
N GLU A 18 -5.72 -3.56 42.08
CA GLU A 18 -5.23 -3.72 40.71
C GLU A 18 -6.39 -3.68 39.69
N VAL A 19 -6.31 -2.75 38.75
CA VAL A 19 -7.01 -2.87 37.47
C VAL A 19 -6.00 -3.40 36.46
N ALA A 20 -6.26 -4.61 35.99
CA ALA A 20 -5.50 -5.27 34.93
C ALA A 20 -5.31 -4.34 33.73
N THR A 21 -4.05 -4.07 33.38
CA THR A 21 -3.66 -3.36 32.17
C THR A 21 -3.99 -4.23 30.96
N SER A 22 -5.11 -3.93 30.32
CA SER A 22 -5.45 -4.44 29.00
C SER A 22 -4.42 -3.94 27.97
N PRO A 23 -4.06 -4.73 26.94
CA PRO A 23 -3.09 -4.32 25.94
C PRO A 23 -3.64 -3.13 25.15
N ALA A 24 -2.89 -2.04 25.13
CA ALA A 24 -3.23 -0.84 24.38
C ALA A 24 -3.45 -1.15 22.89
N PRO A 25 -4.51 -0.63 22.25
CA PRO A 25 -4.68 -0.77 20.81
C PRO A 25 -3.62 0.07 20.08
N ALA A 26 -3.17 -0.44 18.93
CA ALA A 26 -1.96 -0.01 18.21
C ALA A 26 -2.05 1.36 17.50
N ALA A 27 -2.89 2.31 17.94
CA ALA A 27 -2.94 3.65 17.31
C ALA A 27 -3.57 4.74 18.22
N PRO A 28 -2.79 5.37 19.13
CA PRO A 28 -3.32 6.45 20.00
C PRO A 28 -3.79 7.70 19.24
N MET A 29 -3.41 7.84 17.96
CA MET A 29 -3.78 8.98 17.11
C MET A 29 -5.16 8.82 16.47
N VAL A 30 -5.67 7.60 16.27
CA VAL A 30 -6.96 7.37 15.59
C VAL A 30 -8.11 7.65 16.54
N ASP A 31 -8.01 7.18 17.79
CA ASP A 31 -9.00 7.50 18.83
C ASP A 31 -8.95 8.97 19.24
N SER A 32 -7.76 9.58 19.25
CA SER A 32 -7.62 11.04 19.41
C SER A 32 -8.23 11.82 18.24
N LEU A 33 -8.19 11.29 17.02
CA LEU A 33 -8.81 11.91 15.85
C LEU A 33 -10.33 11.76 15.91
N ILE A 34 -10.85 10.59 16.25
CA ILE A 34 -12.28 10.30 16.38
C ILE A 34 -12.91 11.09 17.54
N ALA A 35 -12.27 11.14 18.71
CA ALA A 35 -12.74 11.93 19.86
C ALA A 35 -12.77 13.44 19.57
N ARG A 36 -11.88 13.91 18.69
CA ARG A 36 -11.70 15.34 18.36
C ARG A 36 -12.51 15.77 17.12
N VAL A 37 -12.86 14.81 16.27
CA VAL A 37 -13.99 14.88 15.33
C VAL A 37 -15.32 14.91 16.10
N GLY A 38 -15.43 14.21 17.24
CA GLY A 38 -16.56 14.36 18.17
C GLY A 38 -16.70 15.77 18.78
N ALA A 39 -15.60 16.53 18.84
CA ALA A 39 -15.59 17.93 19.27
C ALA A 39 -15.97 18.93 18.14
N MET A 40 -16.50 18.44 17.01
CA MET A 40 -17.06 19.23 15.90
C MET A 40 -18.37 19.95 16.29
N ALA A 41 -18.35 20.77 17.33
CA ALA A 41 -19.51 21.57 17.69
C ALA A 41 -19.74 22.72 16.71
N ARG A 42 -18.70 23.37 16.14
CA ARG A 42 -18.88 24.54 15.24
C ARG A 42 -17.68 24.80 14.32
N GLY A 43 -17.61 24.13 13.17
CA GLY A 43 -16.73 24.56 12.06
C GLY A 43 -16.20 23.47 11.14
N ASN A 44 -15.92 23.85 9.89
CA ASN A 44 -15.34 23.01 8.85
C ASN A 44 -13.78 23.03 8.87
N ALA A 45 -13.18 23.38 10.01
CA ALA A 45 -11.75 23.60 10.14
C ALA A 45 -11.19 22.99 11.44
N ILE A 46 -9.97 22.49 11.39
CA ILE A 46 -9.24 21.89 12.51
C ILE A 46 -7.85 22.50 12.60
N ALA A 47 -7.28 22.63 13.80
CA ALA A 47 -5.89 23.02 13.99
C ALA A 47 -5.06 21.79 14.39
N LEU A 48 -3.98 21.52 13.65
CA LEU A 48 -3.08 20.41 13.91
C LEU A 48 -1.62 20.90 13.86
N PRO A 49 -0.77 20.46 14.81
CA PRO A 49 0.65 20.76 14.75
C PRO A 49 1.33 19.96 13.65
N VAL A 50 2.04 20.64 12.74
CA VAL A 50 2.88 20.05 11.71
C VAL A 50 4.28 20.63 11.85
N CYS A 51 5.28 19.77 12.06
CA CYS A 51 6.66 20.18 12.38
C CYS A 51 6.75 21.13 13.59
N GLY A 52 5.93 20.90 14.62
CA GLY A 52 5.88 21.73 15.84
C GLY A 52 5.19 23.09 15.68
N ARG A 53 4.66 23.40 14.49
CA ARG A 53 3.94 24.64 14.18
C ARG A 53 2.45 24.35 14.03
N GLU A 54 1.60 25.14 14.66
CA GLU A 54 0.15 24.96 14.57
C GLU A 54 -0.36 25.43 13.20
N VAL A 55 -0.97 24.51 12.44
CA VAL A 55 -1.55 24.80 11.12
C VAL A 55 -3.05 24.62 11.19
N LYS A 56 -3.78 25.63 10.73
CA LYS A 56 -5.24 25.57 10.55
C LYS A 56 -5.55 24.95 9.20
N PHE A 57 -6.22 23.81 9.23
CA PHE A 57 -6.75 23.11 8.08
C PHE A 57 -8.24 23.39 7.92
N THR A 58 -8.69 23.59 6.69
CA THR A 58 -10.11 23.66 6.33
C THR A 58 -10.45 22.49 5.44
N LEU A 59 -11.53 21.78 5.74
CA LEU A 59 -11.97 20.66 4.93
C LEU A 59 -12.62 21.16 3.64
N GLU A 60 -12.04 20.81 2.51
CA GLU A 60 -12.57 21.06 1.18
C GLU A 60 -12.97 19.74 0.52
N VAL A 61 -14.03 19.78 -0.29
CA VAL A 61 -14.51 18.61 -1.03
C VAL A 61 -14.44 18.94 -2.52
N ILE A 62 -13.68 18.14 -3.26
CA ILE A 62 -13.61 18.20 -4.72
C ILE A 62 -14.56 17.14 -5.28
N PRO A 63 -15.52 17.50 -6.13
CA PRO A 63 -16.37 16.52 -6.81
C PRO A 63 -15.54 15.56 -7.65
N GLY A 64 -15.93 14.27 -7.69
CA GLY A 64 -15.19 13.21 -8.38
C GLY A 64 -14.75 13.54 -9.82
N SER A 65 -15.64 14.17 -10.58
CA SER A 65 -15.38 14.60 -11.97
C SER A 65 -14.28 15.67 -12.12
N SER A 66 -13.98 16.41 -11.05
CA SER A 66 -13.05 17.53 -11.06
C SER A 66 -11.76 17.24 -10.28
N VAL A 67 -11.63 16.05 -9.67
CA VAL A 67 -10.46 15.69 -8.84
C VAL A 67 -9.18 15.77 -9.65
N GLU A 68 -9.19 15.28 -10.90
CA GLU A 68 -8.00 15.26 -11.75
C GLU A 68 -7.50 16.66 -12.12
N GLY A 69 -8.41 17.59 -12.43
CA GLY A 69 -8.07 18.97 -12.81
C GLY A 69 -7.79 19.91 -11.63
N ASN A 70 -8.49 19.73 -10.50
CA ASN A 70 -8.42 20.66 -9.36
C ASN A 70 -7.47 20.21 -8.25
N SER A 71 -6.83 19.05 -8.38
CA SER A 71 -5.81 18.59 -7.45
C SER A 71 -4.60 18.01 -8.17
N ARG A 72 -3.42 18.09 -7.56
CA ARG A 72 -2.20 17.43 -8.01
C ARG A 72 -1.43 16.86 -6.84
N VAL A 73 -0.71 15.76 -7.05
CA VAL A 73 0.21 15.26 -6.01
C VAL A 73 1.43 16.16 -5.96
N TRP A 74 1.86 16.51 -4.75
CA TRP A 74 3.05 17.33 -4.54
C TRP A 74 4.29 16.64 -5.12
N SER A 75 5.15 17.40 -5.81
CA SER A 75 6.29 16.86 -6.57
C SER A 75 7.36 16.16 -5.70
N GLY A 76 7.41 16.47 -4.40
CA GLY A 76 8.29 15.79 -3.46
C GLY A 76 7.75 14.45 -2.94
N ASN A 77 6.54 14.04 -3.34
CA ASN A 77 6.01 12.72 -2.99
C ASN A 77 6.72 11.64 -3.81
N GLU A 78 7.26 10.64 -3.12
CA GLU A 78 8.07 9.58 -3.74
C GLU A 78 7.24 8.48 -4.45
N ARG A 79 5.91 8.48 -4.30
CA ARG A 79 5.02 7.46 -4.86
C ARG A 79 4.73 7.71 -6.34
N ASP A 80 5.00 6.72 -7.18
CA ASP A 80 4.78 6.84 -8.63
C ASP A 80 3.28 6.74 -8.94
N GLN A 81 2.73 7.80 -9.52
CA GLN A 81 1.29 7.89 -9.81
C GLN A 81 0.86 6.98 -10.97
N GLU A 82 1.80 6.54 -11.83
CA GLU A 82 1.54 5.62 -12.93
C GLU A 82 1.36 4.18 -12.43
N LEU A 83 1.96 3.83 -11.28
CA LEU A 83 1.86 2.50 -10.68
C LEU A 83 0.58 2.29 -9.84
N LEU A 84 -0.22 3.34 -9.67
CA LEU A 84 -1.51 3.28 -8.97
C LEU A 84 -2.64 2.90 -9.93
N THR A 85 -2.70 1.62 -10.27
CA THR A 85 -3.73 1.00 -11.11
C THR A 85 -4.94 0.55 -10.27
N GLU A 86 -6.00 0.08 -10.94
CA GLU A 86 -7.15 -0.55 -10.25
C GLU A 86 -6.72 -1.75 -9.40
N ASP A 87 -5.87 -2.63 -9.95
CA ASP A 87 -5.31 -3.78 -9.23
C ASP A 87 -4.53 -3.32 -7.98
N ALA A 88 -3.72 -2.26 -8.09
CA ALA A 88 -2.89 -1.77 -6.98
C ALA A 88 -3.68 -1.04 -5.88
N LEU A 89 -4.96 -0.76 -6.12
CA LEU A 89 -5.89 -0.05 -5.23
C LEU A 89 -7.12 -0.91 -4.89
N ASP A 90 -7.03 -2.23 -5.08
CA ASP A 90 -8.10 -3.18 -4.78
C ASP A 90 -8.54 -3.15 -3.30
N ASP A 91 -7.63 -2.80 -2.41
CA ASP A 91 -7.85 -2.60 -0.98
C ASP A 91 -8.69 -1.35 -0.67
N LEU A 92 -8.69 -0.36 -1.55
CA LEU A 92 -9.26 0.96 -1.32
C LEU A 92 -10.53 1.23 -2.13
N ILE A 93 -10.58 0.77 -3.38
CA ILE A 93 -11.70 0.98 -4.32
C ILE A 93 -13.05 0.52 -3.73
N PRO A 94 -13.17 -0.68 -3.11
CA PRO A 94 -14.45 -1.13 -2.56
C PRO A 94 -14.98 -0.20 -1.46
N SER A 95 -14.09 0.32 -0.61
CA SER A 95 -14.48 1.27 0.45
C SER A 95 -14.96 2.60 -0.13
N PHE A 96 -14.33 3.07 -1.21
CA PHE A 96 -14.76 4.28 -1.91
C PHE A 96 -16.14 4.13 -2.53
N LEU A 97 -16.40 2.99 -3.19
CA LEU A 97 -17.71 2.73 -3.80
C LEU A 97 -18.83 2.56 -2.77
N LEU A 98 -18.52 1.98 -1.60
CA LEU A 98 -19.51 1.71 -0.56
C LEU A 98 -19.85 2.95 0.29
N ALA A 99 -18.83 3.68 0.75
CA ALA A 99 -18.99 4.73 1.75
C ALA A 99 -18.27 6.05 1.39
N GLY A 100 -17.63 6.11 0.22
CA GLY A 100 -16.75 7.22 -0.15
C GLY A 100 -15.49 7.31 0.72
N GLN A 101 -14.75 8.41 0.55
CA GLN A 101 -13.54 8.63 1.32
C GLN A 101 -13.84 8.89 2.80
N GLN A 102 -13.36 8.00 3.67
CA GLN A 102 -13.52 8.12 5.13
C GLN A 102 -12.52 9.11 5.75
N THR A 103 -11.24 8.97 5.44
CA THR A 103 -10.19 9.82 5.99
C THR A 103 -9.80 10.90 4.99
N PRO A 104 -9.91 12.20 5.32
CA PRO A 104 -9.51 13.27 4.41
C PRO A 104 -8.00 13.26 4.15
N ALA A 105 -7.61 13.70 2.96
CA ALA A 105 -6.22 13.91 2.58
C ALA A 105 -5.67 15.20 3.19
N PHE A 106 -4.36 15.43 3.12
CA PHE A 106 -3.75 16.69 3.54
C PHE A 106 -3.05 17.37 2.38
N GLY A 107 -3.19 18.69 2.30
CA GLY A 107 -2.61 19.46 1.22
C GLY A 107 -2.62 20.96 1.45
N ARG A 108 -2.12 21.67 0.44
CA ARG A 108 -2.09 23.14 0.38
C ARG A 108 -2.62 23.64 -0.95
N ARG A 109 -3.00 24.91 -1.02
CA ARG A 109 -3.48 25.53 -2.26
C ARG A 109 -2.35 26.29 -2.95
N VAL A 110 -2.06 25.94 -4.20
CA VAL A 110 -1.04 26.61 -5.01
C VAL A 110 -1.58 26.90 -6.41
N SER A 111 -1.61 28.18 -6.80
CA SER A 111 -2.06 28.62 -8.12
C SER A 111 -3.46 28.08 -8.50
N GLY A 112 -4.40 28.11 -7.56
CA GLY A 112 -5.78 27.65 -7.79
C GLY A 112 -6.00 26.13 -7.70
N VAL A 113 -4.93 25.32 -7.70
CA VAL A 113 -4.98 23.86 -7.58
C VAL A 113 -4.58 23.42 -6.17
N ILE A 114 -5.15 22.33 -5.68
CA ILE A 114 -4.77 21.76 -4.38
C ILE A 114 -3.62 20.76 -4.57
N GLU A 115 -2.47 21.05 -3.97
CA GLU A 115 -1.34 20.12 -3.88
C GLU A 115 -1.53 19.16 -2.71
N ILE A 116 -1.46 17.87 -3.00
CA ILE A 116 -1.66 16.80 -2.01
C ILE A 116 -0.31 16.34 -1.46
N ALA A 117 -0.11 16.49 -0.15
CA ALA A 117 1.04 15.95 0.57
C ALA A 117 0.83 14.48 0.94
N ASP A 118 -0.28 14.18 1.61
CA ASP A 118 -0.69 12.84 2.02
C ASP A 118 -2.06 12.51 1.41
N GLY A 119 -2.18 11.29 0.89
CA GLY A 119 -3.42 10.81 0.26
C GLY A 119 -3.34 10.62 -1.25
N SER A 120 -2.15 10.42 -1.84
CA SER A 120 -2.00 10.14 -3.27
C SER A 120 -2.76 8.89 -3.73
N ARG A 121 -2.71 7.79 -2.97
CA ARG A 121 -3.54 6.58 -3.22
C ARG A 121 -5.04 6.89 -3.20
N ARG A 122 -5.48 7.68 -2.22
CA ARG A 122 -6.88 8.13 -2.08
C ARG A 122 -7.31 9.04 -3.23
N ARG A 123 -6.45 9.94 -3.69
CA ARG A 123 -6.69 10.78 -4.87
C ARG A 123 -6.94 9.92 -6.11
N LYS A 124 -6.07 8.94 -6.36
CA LYS A 124 -6.22 8.06 -7.53
C LYS A 124 -7.48 7.20 -7.43
N ALA A 125 -7.78 6.64 -6.24
CA ALA A 125 -9.03 5.91 -6.01
C ALA A 125 -10.27 6.79 -6.23
N ALA A 126 -10.26 8.05 -5.79
CA ALA A 126 -11.34 8.99 -6.02
C ALA A 126 -11.58 9.24 -7.53
N ILE A 127 -10.50 9.38 -8.31
CA ILE A 127 -10.56 9.55 -9.77
C ILE A 127 -11.16 8.29 -10.42
N LEU A 128 -10.65 7.10 -10.09
CA LEU A 128 -11.12 5.83 -10.68
C LEU A 128 -12.59 5.54 -10.36
N THR A 129 -13.02 5.88 -9.14
CA THR A 129 -14.39 5.64 -8.68
C THR A 129 -15.35 6.81 -8.93
N SER A 130 -14.86 7.91 -9.52
CA SER A 130 -15.61 9.18 -9.64
C SER A 130 -16.25 9.65 -8.33
N SER A 131 -15.60 9.35 -7.21
CA SER A 131 -16.07 9.69 -5.86
C SER A 131 -15.55 11.05 -5.40
N ASP A 132 -16.31 11.71 -4.54
CA ASP A 132 -15.88 12.96 -3.91
C ASP A 132 -14.57 12.79 -3.13
N TYR A 133 -13.66 13.74 -3.33
CA TYR A 133 -12.34 13.76 -2.70
C TYR A 133 -12.26 14.86 -1.65
N ARG A 134 -12.17 14.45 -0.39
CA ARG A 134 -12.10 15.26 0.82
C ARG A 134 -10.66 15.54 1.21
N ILE A 135 -10.30 16.81 1.36
CA ILE A 135 -8.94 17.27 1.64
C ILE A 135 -8.97 18.32 2.74
N LEU A 136 -8.12 18.18 3.74
CA LEU A 136 -7.80 19.21 4.72
C LEU A 136 -6.72 20.11 4.11
N VAL A 137 -7.13 21.32 3.74
CA VAL A 137 -6.29 22.34 3.10
C VAL A 137 -5.80 23.32 4.15
N GLY A 138 -4.48 23.42 4.31
CA GLY A 138 -3.82 24.36 5.20
C GLY A 138 -2.79 25.21 4.46
N ASP A 139 -2.31 26.25 5.13
CA ASP A 139 -1.12 26.99 4.69
C ASP A 139 0.12 26.19 5.13
N LEU A 140 0.81 25.59 4.17
CA LEU A 140 1.93 24.67 4.40
C LEU A 140 3.13 25.08 3.54
N ASP A 141 4.29 25.16 4.19
CA ASP A 141 5.56 25.27 3.48
C ASP A 141 6.06 23.90 2.95
N ASP A 142 7.16 23.92 2.19
CA ASP A 142 7.71 22.70 1.60
C ASP A 142 8.23 21.70 2.66
N GLU A 143 8.68 22.18 3.82
CA GLU A 143 9.12 21.33 4.93
C GLU A 143 7.93 20.56 5.53
N GLN A 144 6.82 21.25 5.77
CA GLN A 144 5.59 20.66 6.30
C GLN A 144 4.94 19.71 5.28
N MET A 145 4.95 20.07 3.99
CA MET A 145 4.53 19.16 2.90
C MET A 145 5.38 17.89 2.88
N ALA A 146 6.71 18.03 3.01
CA ALA A 146 7.63 16.89 3.09
C ALA A 146 7.34 16.00 4.30
N ALA A 147 7.11 16.59 5.47
CA ALA A 147 6.83 15.86 6.70
C ALA A 147 5.51 15.07 6.61
N LEU A 148 4.44 15.70 6.11
CA LEU A 148 3.15 15.04 5.92
C LEU A 148 3.24 13.90 4.88
N SER A 149 3.95 14.14 3.77
CA SER A 149 4.17 13.11 2.76
C SER A 149 4.96 11.92 3.32
N ARG A 150 5.99 12.17 4.14
CA ARG A 150 6.77 11.10 4.79
C ARG A 150 5.90 10.31 5.77
N LEU A 151 5.14 10.99 6.62
CA LEU A 151 4.24 10.34 7.58
C LEU A 151 3.22 9.42 6.90
N GLY A 152 2.62 9.86 5.80
CA GLY A 152 1.70 9.04 5.01
C GLY A 152 2.37 7.80 4.42
N ASN A 153 3.61 7.94 3.95
CA ASN A 153 4.40 6.82 3.43
C ASN A 153 4.88 5.88 4.54
N ASP A 154 5.09 6.33 5.76
CA ASP A 154 5.43 5.45 6.89
C ASP A 154 4.23 4.57 7.29
N TYR A 155 3.01 5.12 7.24
CA TYR A 155 1.78 4.36 7.54
C TYR A 155 1.45 3.32 6.45
N ARG A 156 1.66 3.68 5.18
CA ARG A 156 1.58 2.76 4.04
C ARG A 156 2.86 2.87 3.21
N PRO A 157 3.84 1.98 3.48
CA PRO A 157 5.13 1.99 2.80
C PRO A 157 5.03 2.02 1.29
N THR A 158 5.95 2.74 0.68
CA THR A 158 6.20 2.70 -0.76
C THR A 158 6.95 1.42 -1.14
N SER A 159 6.79 1.01 -2.39
CA SER A 159 7.41 -0.19 -2.93
C SER A 159 8.93 -0.09 -2.91
N ALA A 160 9.61 -1.24 -3.00
CA ALA A 160 11.08 -1.26 -3.10
C ALA A 160 11.59 -0.47 -4.32
N TYR A 161 10.80 -0.43 -5.40
CA TYR A 161 11.05 0.34 -6.61
C TYR A 161 11.01 1.85 -6.38
N GLU A 162 9.95 2.35 -5.75
CA GLU A 162 9.77 3.77 -5.43
C GLU A 162 10.82 4.24 -4.42
N ARG A 163 11.04 3.46 -3.35
CA ARG A 163 12.10 3.73 -2.37
C ARG A 163 13.48 3.78 -3.01
N GLY A 164 13.73 2.92 -4.01
CA GLY A 164 14.97 2.93 -4.77
C GLY A 164 15.22 4.25 -5.51
N HIS A 165 14.18 4.85 -6.11
CA HIS A 165 14.27 6.16 -6.77
C HIS A 165 14.59 7.26 -5.76
N ARG A 166 13.92 7.26 -4.60
CA ARG A 166 14.24 8.18 -3.49
C ARG A 166 15.69 8.04 -3.05
N TYR A 167 16.14 6.82 -2.75
CA TYR A 167 17.51 6.59 -2.30
C TYR A 167 18.54 6.97 -3.34
N ALA A 168 18.30 6.69 -4.63
CA ALA A 168 19.19 7.09 -5.71
C ALA A 168 19.32 8.62 -5.80
N THR A 169 18.20 9.34 -5.70
CA THR A 169 18.18 10.82 -5.75
C THR A 169 18.90 11.42 -4.54
N ARG A 170 18.60 10.95 -3.32
CA ARG A 170 19.27 11.43 -2.10
C ARG A 170 20.76 11.11 -2.11
N LEU A 171 21.14 9.91 -2.59
CA LEU A 171 22.54 9.51 -2.69
C LEU A 171 23.34 10.46 -3.60
N GLN A 172 22.76 10.89 -4.71
CA GLN A 172 23.39 11.81 -5.65
C GLN A 172 23.42 13.25 -5.13
N ASN A 173 22.31 13.74 -4.59
CA ASN A 173 22.14 15.16 -4.25
C ASN A 173 22.65 15.52 -2.84
N GLU A 174 22.47 14.64 -1.85
CA GLU A 174 22.74 14.95 -0.43
C GLU A 174 24.03 14.29 0.07
N PHE A 175 24.38 13.11 -0.45
CA PHE A 175 25.46 12.27 0.10
C PHE A 175 26.62 12.01 -0.86
N ALA A 176 26.65 12.65 -2.03
CA ALA A 176 27.73 12.56 -3.02
C ALA A 176 28.19 11.12 -3.35
N GLY A 177 27.27 10.15 -3.38
CA GLY A 177 27.57 8.74 -3.66
C GLY A 177 27.89 7.88 -2.43
N ASN A 178 27.92 8.43 -1.21
CA ASN A 178 28.25 7.68 -0.01
C ASN A 178 27.04 6.89 0.56
N ILE A 179 26.98 5.60 0.25
CA ILE A 179 25.91 4.70 0.70
C ILE A 179 25.90 4.55 2.23
N SER A 180 27.05 4.61 2.90
CA SER A 180 27.13 4.47 4.36
C SER A 180 26.47 5.66 5.06
N ALA A 181 26.76 6.89 4.59
CA ALA A 181 26.15 8.09 5.15
C ALA A 181 24.63 8.12 4.97
N LEU A 182 24.14 7.68 3.80
CA LEU A 182 22.70 7.54 3.56
C LEU A 182 22.07 6.46 4.46
N ALA A 183 22.76 5.34 4.67
CA ALA A 183 22.31 4.26 5.55
C ALA A 183 22.14 4.73 7.00
N ASP A 184 23.10 5.50 7.50
CA ASP A 184 23.06 6.06 8.84
C ASP A 184 21.94 7.11 8.97
N ALA A 185 21.75 7.96 7.95
CA ALA A 185 20.72 8.99 7.94
C ALA A 185 19.28 8.44 7.84
N GLU A 186 19.07 7.36 7.08
CA GLU A 186 17.76 6.70 6.94
C GLU A 186 17.53 5.62 8.02
N ASN A 187 18.53 5.33 8.87
CA ASN A 187 18.52 4.24 9.85
C ASN A 187 18.17 2.87 9.25
N ILE A 188 18.75 2.57 8.07
CA ILE A 188 18.49 1.35 7.30
C ILE A 188 19.82 0.75 6.86
N SER A 189 19.92 -0.59 6.85
CA SER A 189 21.17 -1.25 6.44
C SER A 189 21.58 -0.88 5.00
N ARG A 190 22.89 -0.70 4.78
CA ARG A 190 23.49 -0.47 3.45
C ARG A 190 23.00 -1.46 2.39
N LYS A 191 22.80 -2.72 2.77
CA LYS A 191 22.34 -3.79 1.88
C LYS A 191 20.92 -3.56 1.34
N ILE A 192 20.02 -3.02 2.18
CA ILE A 192 18.66 -2.70 1.76
C ILE A 192 18.65 -1.50 0.81
N ILE A 193 19.46 -0.48 1.09
CA ILE A 193 19.62 0.68 0.19
C ILE A 193 20.12 0.22 -1.18
N SER A 194 21.19 -0.57 -1.24
CA SER A 194 21.73 -1.08 -2.50
C SER A 194 20.71 -1.93 -3.26
N ARG A 195 19.92 -2.77 -2.56
CA ARG A 195 18.84 -3.56 -3.16
C ARG A 195 17.75 -2.71 -3.79
N CYS A 196 17.25 -1.72 -3.06
CA CYS A 196 16.24 -0.79 -3.55
C CYS A 196 16.76 0.00 -4.76
N ILE A 197 17.98 0.54 -4.70
CA ILE A 197 18.59 1.28 -5.83
C ILE A 197 18.75 0.40 -7.07
N ASN A 198 19.13 -0.87 -6.92
CA ASN A 198 19.20 -1.78 -8.06
C ASN A 198 17.79 -2.13 -8.58
N THR A 199 16.81 -2.26 -7.69
CA THR A 199 15.41 -2.52 -8.06
C THR A 199 14.81 -1.34 -8.83
N SER A 200 15.11 -0.09 -8.47
CA SER A 200 14.59 1.10 -9.18
C SER A 200 15.11 1.24 -10.61
N ARG A 201 16.23 0.59 -10.95
CA ARG A 201 16.77 0.57 -12.31
C ARG A 201 16.03 -0.38 -13.25
N LEU A 202 15.11 -1.19 -12.73
CA LEU A 202 14.29 -2.05 -13.57
C LEU A 202 13.36 -1.19 -14.46
N PRO A 203 13.10 -1.63 -15.70
CA PRO A 203 12.12 -0.96 -16.55
C PRO A 203 10.73 -0.94 -15.89
N LYS A 204 10.01 0.19 -15.99
CA LYS A 204 8.63 0.31 -15.48
C LYS A 204 7.70 -0.77 -16.00
N SER A 205 7.92 -1.22 -17.24
CA SER A 205 7.15 -2.32 -17.85
C SER A 205 7.25 -3.63 -17.07
N VAL A 206 8.36 -3.89 -16.39
CA VAL A 206 8.54 -5.07 -15.53
C VAL A 206 7.75 -4.92 -14.23
N VAL A 207 7.81 -3.75 -13.60
CA VAL A 207 7.09 -3.46 -12.37
C VAL A 207 5.57 -3.50 -12.59
N ALA A 208 5.10 -3.05 -13.75
CA ALA A 208 3.70 -3.09 -14.14
C ALA A 208 3.11 -4.50 -14.33
N LEU A 209 3.93 -5.55 -14.36
CA LEU A 209 3.45 -6.94 -14.41
C LEU A 209 2.84 -7.39 -13.09
N PHE A 210 3.33 -6.85 -11.98
CA PHE A 210 2.83 -7.13 -10.64
C PHE A 210 1.50 -6.41 -10.43
N SER A 211 0.62 -7.01 -9.63
CA SER A 211 -0.69 -6.40 -9.32
C SER A 211 -0.50 -5.16 -8.47
N HIS A 212 0.40 -5.27 -7.49
CA HIS A 212 0.84 -4.15 -6.66
C HIS A 212 2.38 -4.04 -6.72
N PRO A 213 2.96 -2.84 -6.90
CA PRO A 213 4.42 -2.68 -6.99
C PRO A 213 5.16 -3.14 -5.73
N GLY A 214 4.48 -3.19 -4.58
CA GLY A 214 5.00 -3.74 -3.33
C GLY A 214 5.22 -5.26 -3.32
N GLU A 215 4.63 -6.01 -4.26
CA GLU A 215 4.86 -7.46 -4.40
C GLU A 215 6.30 -7.77 -4.84
N LEU A 216 6.92 -6.86 -5.59
CA LEU A 216 8.32 -6.98 -5.96
C LEU A 216 9.23 -6.63 -4.77
N SER A 217 9.69 -7.68 -4.07
CA SER A 217 10.64 -7.50 -2.97
C SER A 217 11.97 -6.91 -3.45
N ALA A 218 12.63 -6.11 -2.61
CA ALA A 218 13.93 -5.51 -2.94
C ALA A 218 15.03 -6.55 -3.25
N ARG A 219 14.92 -7.76 -2.67
CA ARG A 219 15.85 -8.87 -2.93
C ARG A 219 15.60 -9.46 -4.33
N ALA A 220 14.34 -9.73 -4.67
CA ALA A 220 13.98 -10.26 -5.97
C ALA A 220 14.30 -9.26 -7.08
N GLY A 221 13.96 -7.98 -6.87
CA GLY A 221 14.28 -6.88 -7.77
C GLY A 221 15.78 -6.75 -8.04
N GLU A 222 16.63 -6.77 -7.00
CA GLU A 222 18.09 -6.76 -7.17
C GLU A 222 18.58 -7.99 -7.96
N THR A 223 18.04 -9.17 -7.66
CA THR A 223 18.45 -10.42 -8.33
C THR A 223 18.07 -10.38 -9.81
N LEU A 224 16.87 -9.89 -10.12
CA LEU A 224 16.38 -9.72 -11.48
C LEU A 224 17.24 -8.70 -12.24
N PHE A 225 17.50 -7.53 -11.64
CA PHE A 225 18.35 -6.52 -12.26
C PHE A 225 19.75 -7.06 -12.59
N LYS A 226 20.39 -7.75 -11.64
CA LYS A 226 21.73 -8.35 -11.87
C LYS A 226 21.72 -9.44 -12.93
N ALA A 227 20.65 -10.24 -13.01
CA ALA A 227 20.54 -11.28 -14.02
C ALA A 227 20.41 -10.72 -15.45
N PHE A 228 19.87 -9.50 -15.58
CA PHE A 228 19.60 -8.83 -16.86
C PHE A 228 20.49 -7.61 -17.13
N ALA A 229 21.58 -7.41 -16.39
CA ALA A 229 22.42 -6.20 -16.47
C ALA A 229 22.89 -5.83 -17.89
N ASP A 230 23.19 -6.83 -18.73
CA ASP A 230 23.61 -6.64 -20.13
C ASP A 230 22.53 -7.06 -21.15
N LYS A 231 21.32 -7.36 -20.67
CA LYS A 231 20.25 -8.01 -21.43
C LYS A 231 18.90 -7.32 -21.22
N GLU A 232 18.92 -6.01 -21.02
CA GLU A 232 17.72 -5.23 -20.74
C GLU A 232 16.66 -5.36 -21.85
N GLU A 233 17.08 -5.38 -23.12
CA GLU A 233 16.15 -5.58 -24.24
C GLU A 233 15.40 -6.91 -24.18
N LEU A 234 16.06 -7.98 -23.72
CA LEU A 234 15.41 -9.28 -23.55
C LEU A 234 14.40 -9.24 -22.40
N LEU A 235 14.72 -8.52 -21.33
CA LEU A 235 13.81 -8.32 -20.21
C LEU A 235 12.55 -7.55 -20.65
N ILE A 236 12.72 -6.48 -21.43
CA ILE A 236 11.61 -5.68 -21.95
C ILE A 236 10.73 -6.51 -22.90
N LYS A 237 11.34 -7.28 -23.82
CA LYS A 237 10.61 -8.18 -24.74
C LYS A 237 9.80 -9.23 -23.97
N GLN A 238 10.40 -9.84 -22.94
CA GLN A 238 9.69 -10.82 -22.13
C GLN A 238 8.57 -10.20 -21.32
N ALA A 239 8.79 -9.02 -20.75
CA ALA A 239 7.74 -8.27 -20.06
C ALA A 239 6.58 -7.95 -21.00
N ALA A 240 6.85 -7.54 -22.24
CA ALA A 240 5.81 -7.30 -23.24
C ALA A 240 4.99 -8.56 -23.58
N ASN A 241 5.62 -9.73 -23.65
CA ASN A 241 4.91 -11.01 -23.85
C ASN A 241 3.99 -11.33 -22.67
N LEU A 242 4.49 -11.21 -21.43
CA LEU A 242 3.69 -11.45 -20.23
C LEU A 242 2.53 -10.45 -20.10
N HIS A 243 2.72 -9.20 -20.49
CA HIS A 243 1.63 -8.22 -20.60
C HIS A 243 0.57 -8.65 -21.61
N GLY A 244 0.97 -9.22 -22.75
CA GLY A 244 0.04 -9.81 -23.71
C GLY A 244 -0.80 -10.94 -23.11
N GLN A 245 -0.20 -11.80 -22.29
CA GLN A 245 -0.90 -12.87 -21.58
C GLN A 245 -1.84 -12.33 -20.49
N LYS A 246 -1.43 -11.30 -19.74
CA LYS A 246 -2.29 -10.63 -18.75
C LYS A 246 -3.51 -9.99 -19.43
N LYS A 247 -3.33 -9.36 -20.60
CA LYS A 247 -4.43 -8.84 -21.42
C LYS A 247 -5.36 -9.94 -21.95
N ALA A 248 -4.86 -11.15 -22.15
CA ALA A 248 -5.66 -12.33 -22.52
C ALA A 248 -6.40 -12.97 -21.32
N GLY A 249 -6.29 -12.40 -20.12
CA GLY A 249 -7.00 -12.87 -18.91
C GLY A 249 -6.20 -13.85 -18.03
N VAL A 250 -4.92 -14.08 -18.33
CA VAL A 250 -4.05 -14.89 -17.46
C VAL A 250 -3.65 -14.06 -16.24
N ILE A 251 -3.70 -14.66 -15.05
CA ILE A 251 -3.27 -14.01 -13.81
C ILE A 251 -1.99 -14.68 -13.35
N PHE A 252 -0.99 -13.89 -13.00
CA PHE A 252 0.27 -14.38 -12.48
C PHE A 252 0.42 -13.97 -11.03
N GLU A 253 0.91 -14.91 -10.20
CA GLU A 253 1.39 -14.58 -8.86
C GLU A 253 2.79 -13.95 -8.95
N ALA A 254 3.19 -13.17 -7.94
CA ALA A 254 4.46 -12.45 -7.95
C ALA A 254 5.68 -13.36 -8.20
N ASP A 255 5.73 -14.53 -7.55
CA ASP A 255 6.82 -15.50 -7.72
C ASP A 255 6.82 -16.14 -9.12
N GLU A 256 5.65 -16.32 -9.73
CA GLU A 256 5.51 -16.82 -11.10
C GLU A 256 6.02 -15.79 -12.10
N VAL A 257 5.69 -14.50 -11.92
CA VAL A 257 6.21 -13.41 -12.77
C VAL A 257 7.73 -13.42 -12.75
N ILE A 258 8.36 -13.49 -11.57
CA ILE A 258 9.82 -13.52 -11.44
C ILE A 258 10.42 -14.76 -12.12
N THR A 259 9.77 -15.91 -11.97
CA THR A 259 10.21 -17.18 -12.58
C THR A 259 10.13 -17.13 -14.10
N LEU A 260 9.00 -16.65 -14.66
CA LEU A 260 8.77 -16.50 -16.09
C LEU A 260 9.69 -15.47 -16.75
N LEU A 261 10.00 -14.38 -16.04
CA LEU A 261 10.99 -13.41 -16.49
C LEU A 261 12.38 -14.07 -16.56
N THR A 262 12.78 -14.78 -15.50
CA THR A 262 14.11 -15.39 -15.42
C THR A 262 14.29 -16.61 -16.34
N ALA A 263 13.20 -17.29 -16.73
CA ALA A 263 13.25 -18.48 -17.59
C ALA A 263 13.93 -18.22 -18.94
N VAL A 264 13.77 -17.01 -19.50
CA VAL A 264 14.40 -16.60 -20.78
C VAL A 264 15.92 -16.69 -20.73
N LEU A 265 16.53 -16.51 -19.56
CA LEU A 265 17.98 -16.60 -19.41
C LEU A 265 18.51 -18.03 -19.39
N LYS A 266 17.67 -19.01 -19.02
CA LYS A 266 18.09 -20.39 -18.80
C LYS A 266 17.97 -21.28 -20.04
N ASN A 267 17.44 -20.78 -21.17
CA ASN A 267 17.03 -21.60 -22.32
C ASN A 267 16.22 -22.86 -21.94
N THR A 268 15.66 -22.87 -20.74
CA THR A 268 14.85 -23.96 -20.21
C THR A 268 13.44 -23.53 -20.54
N PRO A 269 12.65 -24.33 -21.30
CA PRO A 269 11.23 -24.04 -21.41
C PRO A 269 10.72 -23.92 -19.98
N ALA A 270 10.15 -22.77 -19.64
CA ALA A 270 9.57 -22.55 -18.33
C ALA A 270 8.77 -23.81 -18.01
N VAL A 271 9.18 -24.56 -16.98
CA VAL A 271 8.35 -25.66 -16.47
C VAL A 271 7.01 -24.98 -16.25
N ARG A 272 5.98 -25.42 -16.97
CA ARG A 272 4.62 -24.90 -16.86
C ARG A 272 4.19 -25.20 -15.43
N SER A 273 4.61 -24.40 -14.47
CA SER A 273 4.05 -24.39 -13.13
C SER A 273 2.64 -23.87 -13.33
N ASN A 274 1.70 -24.82 -13.36
CA ASN A 274 0.26 -24.68 -13.51
C ASN A 274 -0.23 -23.23 -13.45
N LEU A 275 -0.24 -22.58 -14.62
CA LEU A 275 -0.61 -21.17 -14.78
C LEU A 275 -1.95 -20.92 -14.11
N SER A 276 -1.99 -19.97 -13.18
CA SER A 276 -3.26 -19.58 -12.63
C SER A 276 -4.06 -18.81 -13.69
N SER A 277 -5.30 -19.21 -13.92
CA SER A 277 -6.15 -18.54 -14.91
C SER A 277 -7.48 -18.20 -14.25
N ARG A 278 -7.93 -16.97 -14.46
CA ARG A 278 -9.25 -16.55 -13.98
C ARG A 278 -10.21 -16.55 -15.15
N HIS A 279 -11.22 -17.40 -15.08
CA HIS A 279 -12.32 -17.41 -16.02
C HIS A 279 -13.53 -16.78 -15.37
N GLN A 280 -14.02 -15.68 -15.95
CA GLN A 280 -15.29 -15.09 -15.56
C GLN A 280 -16.39 -15.69 -16.43
N TYR A 281 -17.30 -16.45 -15.82
CA TYR A 281 -18.40 -17.11 -16.52
C TYR A 281 -19.65 -16.21 -16.60
N ALA A 282 -19.88 -15.40 -15.57
CA ALA A 282 -20.97 -14.42 -15.54
C ALA A 282 -20.62 -13.25 -14.59
N PRO A 283 -21.33 -12.10 -14.64
CA PRO A 283 -21.21 -11.05 -13.64
C PRO A 283 -21.52 -11.61 -12.24
N GLY A 284 -20.52 -11.70 -11.37
CA GLY A 284 -20.64 -12.33 -10.05
C GLY A 284 -20.28 -13.82 -9.99
N ALA A 285 -19.97 -14.48 -11.12
CA ALA A 285 -19.44 -15.86 -11.14
C ALA A 285 -18.07 -15.91 -11.82
N SER A 286 -17.01 -16.14 -11.04
CA SER A 286 -15.67 -16.34 -11.58
C SER A 286 -14.99 -17.55 -10.95
N ALA A 287 -14.28 -18.34 -11.75
CA ALA A 287 -13.39 -19.38 -11.27
C ALA A 287 -11.95 -18.92 -11.42
N LEU A 288 -11.17 -19.03 -10.34
CA LEU A 288 -9.72 -18.91 -10.36
C LEU A 288 -9.14 -20.32 -10.29
N TYR A 289 -8.56 -20.76 -11.39
CA TYR A 289 -7.75 -21.98 -11.46
C TYR A 289 -6.37 -21.62 -10.94
N LYS A 290 -5.88 -22.30 -9.91
CA LYS A 290 -4.57 -22.08 -9.29
C LYS A 290 -3.92 -23.43 -9.01
N GLY A 291 -3.00 -23.86 -9.85
CA GLY A 291 -2.43 -25.19 -9.66
C GLY A 291 -3.48 -26.29 -9.86
N ASP A 292 -3.49 -27.22 -8.92
CA ASP A 292 -4.50 -28.28 -8.81
C ASP A 292 -5.75 -27.82 -8.02
N LYS A 293 -5.85 -26.51 -7.71
CA LYS A 293 -6.96 -25.94 -6.94
C LYS A 293 -7.84 -25.07 -7.82
N VAL A 294 -9.15 -25.14 -7.61
CA VAL A 294 -10.13 -24.25 -8.22
C VAL A 294 -10.82 -23.46 -7.12
N ILE A 295 -10.77 -22.13 -7.21
CA ILE A 295 -11.46 -21.21 -6.30
C ILE A 295 -12.64 -20.61 -7.06
N LEU A 296 -13.85 -20.97 -6.65
CA LEU A 296 -15.09 -20.42 -7.19
C LEU A 296 -15.51 -19.21 -6.36
N ASN A 297 -15.60 -18.05 -6.99
CA ASN A 297 -16.19 -16.85 -6.40
C ASN A 297 -17.59 -16.64 -7.00
N LEU A 298 -18.61 -16.74 -6.15
CA LEU A 298 -20.02 -16.69 -6.49
C LEU A 298 -20.70 -15.61 -5.63
N ASP A 299 -21.13 -14.53 -6.26
CA ASP A 299 -21.85 -13.42 -5.63
C ASP A 299 -23.34 -13.77 -5.50
N ARG A 300 -23.78 -13.99 -4.26
CA ARG A 300 -25.17 -14.32 -3.90
C ARG A 300 -26.18 -13.21 -4.23
N THR A 301 -25.71 -11.98 -4.48
CA THR A 301 -26.60 -10.86 -4.84
C THR A 301 -26.86 -10.77 -6.35
N ARG A 302 -26.00 -11.39 -7.16
CA ARG A 302 -26.02 -11.31 -8.64
C ARG A 302 -26.38 -12.63 -9.32
N LEU A 303 -26.31 -13.75 -8.59
CA LEU A 303 -26.58 -15.08 -9.11
C LEU A 303 -27.89 -15.67 -8.56
N PRO A 304 -28.65 -16.43 -9.38
CA PRO A 304 -29.82 -17.16 -8.91
C PRO A 304 -29.46 -18.17 -7.81
N ALA A 305 -30.29 -18.27 -6.76
CA ALA A 305 -30.09 -19.19 -5.65
C ALA A 305 -30.00 -20.66 -6.11
N GLU A 306 -30.81 -21.05 -7.11
CA GLU A 306 -30.79 -22.39 -7.70
C GLU A 306 -29.41 -22.79 -8.26
N CYS A 307 -28.65 -21.84 -8.82
CA CYS A 307 -27.33 -22.13 -9.38
C CYS A 307 -26.31 -22.43 -8.28
N ILE A 308 -26.39 -21.72 -7.15
CA ILE A 308 -25.50 -21.90 -6.00
C ILE A 308 -25.83 -23.24 -5.31
N GLU A 309 -27.11 -23.55 -5.13
CA GLU A 309 -27.54 -24.82 -4.53
C GLU A 309 -27.07 -26.03 -5.34
N ARG A 310 -27.07 -25.94 -6.68
CA ARG A 310 -26.54 -27.01 -7.55
C ARG A 310 -25.04 -27.20 -7.38
N ILE A 311 -24.28 -26.12 -7.21
CA ILE A 311 -22.82 -26.22 -6.96
C ILE A 311 -22.55 -26.79 -5.56
N GLU A 312 -23.31 -26.36 -4.55
CA GLU A 312 -23.22 -26.91 -3.19
C GLU A 312 -23.60 -28.40 -3.14
N ALA A 313 -24.58 -28.84 -3.93
CA ALA A 313 -24.96 -30.24 -4.06
C ALA A 313 -23.81 -31.10 -4.62
N ILE A 314 -23.16 -30.64 -5.70
CA ILE A 314 -21.99 -31.31 -6.28
C ILE A 314 -20.85 -31.41 -5.26
N LEU A 315 -20.59 -30.36 -4.48
CA LEU A 315 -19.56 -30.38 -3.43
C LEU A 315 -19.89 -31.37 -2.30
N LYS A 316 -21.17 -31.49 -1.93
CA LYS A 316 -21.63 -32.46 -0.92
C LYS A 316 -21.52 -33.90 -1.42
N GLU A 317 -21.84 -34.16 -2.69
CA GLU A 317 -21.69 -35.49 -3.30
C GLU A 317 -20.22 -35.96 -3.25
N LEU A 318 -19.28 -35.08 -3.60
CA LEU A 318 -17.85 -35.37 -3.52
C LEU A 318 -17.38 -35.71 -2.10
N GLY A 319 -17.96 -35.07 -1.08
CA GLY A 319 -17.70 -35.39 0.33
C GLY A 319 -18.26 -36.75 0.76
N SER A 320 -19.37 -37.19 0.15
CA SER A 320 -19.99 -38.50 0.44
C SER A 320 -19.27 -39.68 -0.22
N THR A 321 -18.61 -39.46 -1.35
CA THR A 321 -17.81 -40.48 -2.07
C THR A 321 -16.40 -40.68 -1.52
N ALA A 322 -15.95 -39.82 -0.60
CA ALA A 322 -14.62 -39.87 0.01
C ALA A 322 -14.61 -40.49 1.42
N SER A 323 -15.73 -41.08 1.88
CA SER A 323 -15.83 -41.87 3.11
C SER A 323 -15.87 -43.37 2.81
#